data_AF-A0A7C5DA65-F1
#
_entry.id   AF-A0A7C5DA65-F1
#
_cell.length_a   1.000
_cell.length_b   1.000
_cell.length_c   1.000
_cell.angle_alpha   90.00
_cell.angle_beta   90.00
_cell.angle_gamma   90.00
#
_symmetry.space_group_name_H-M   'P 1'
#
loop_
_entity.id
_entity.type
_entity.pdbx_description
1 polymer ?
#
loop_
_entity_poly.entity_id
_entity_poly.type
_entity_poly.pdbx_seq_one_letter_code
_entity_poly.pdbx_strand_id
1 'polypeptide(L)'
;LYAQSVAQVLSYILTAVDVGFVAKSSLYSPKMRAFKEGLHWITVDPAYYSPIEQGMVMLKRAKGNPDAEAFYRFIFSDEVKKILKAYGYKVP
;
A
#
# COMPACT_ATOMS: atom_id res chain seq x y z
N LEU A 1 -8.18 -0.25 21.17
CA LEU A 1 -6.85 -0.76 20.78
C LEU A 1 -6.25 0.22 19.78
N TYR A 2 -5.04 0.73 20.00
CA TYR A 2 -4.39 1.67 19.08
C TYR A 2 -3.15 1.01 18.47
N ALA A 3 -3.09 0.96 17.14
CA ALA A 3 -1.91 0.52 16.41
C ALA A 3 -1.03 1.73 16.05
N GLN A 4 0.27 1.51 15.98
CA GLN A 4 1.27 2.51 15.60
C GLN A 4 1.56 2.52 14.10
N SER A 5 1.04 1.55 13.35
CA SER A 5 1.17 1.48 11.89
C SER A 5 0.00 0.74 11.25
N VAL A 6 -0.23 0.99 9.96
CA VAL A 6 -1.25 0.28 9.16
C VAL A 6 -0.98 -1.23 9.12
N ALA A 7 0.29 -1.65 9.10
CA ALA A 7 0.65 -3.07 9.15
C ALA A 7 0.24 -3.73 10.48
N GLN A 8 0.39 -3.02 11.59
CA GLN A 8 -0.03 -3.51 12.90
C GLN A 8 -1.56 -3.58 13.04
N VAL A 9 -2.30 -2.64 12.44
CA VAL A 9 -3.78 -2.71 12.37
C VAL A 9 -4.22 -4.04 11.74
N LEU A 10 -3.56 -4.46 10.65
CA LEU A 10 -3.88 -5.72 9.99
C LEU A 10 -3.71 -6.93 10.91
N SER A 11 -2.61 -7.00 11.67
CA SER A 11 -2.40 -8.10 12.63
C SER A 11 -3.47 -8.15 13.71
N TYR A 12 -3.95 -7.00 14.17
CA TYR A 12 -5.02 -6.93 15.17
C TYR A 12 -6.37 -7.36 14.62
N ILE A 13 -6.75 -6.96 13.40
CA ILE A 13 -8.00 -7.40 12.78
C ILE A 13 -8.04 -8.92 12.63
N LEU A 14 -6.89 -9.54 12.34
CA LEU A 14 -6.81 -10.99 12.20
C LEU A 14 -6.91 -11.76 13.52
N THR A 15 -6.78 -11.11 14.68
CA THR A 15 -6.58 -11.82 15.96
C THR A 15 -7.39 -11.32 17.13
N ALA A 16 -7.80 -10.05 17.15
CA ALA A 16 -8.21 -9.37 18.39
C ALA A 16 -9.31 -8.32 18.22
N VAL A 17 -9.68 -7.93 17.00
CA VAL A 17 -10.74 -6.93 16.76
C VAL A 17 -11.64 -7.36 15.61
N ASP A 18 -12.93 -7.02 15.69
CA ASP A 18 -13.92 -7.42 14.68
C ASP A 18 -13.80 -6.66 13.37
N VAL A 19 -13.42 -5.37 13.43
CA VAL A 19 -13.37 -4.46 12.27
C VAL A 19 -12.18 -3.50 12.41
N GLY A 20 -11.57 -3.13 11.30
CA GLY A 20 -10.61 -2.04 11.25
C GLY A 20 -10.26 -1.57 9.83
N PHE A 21 -9.59 -0.43 9.75
CA PHE A 21 -9.16 0.17 8.48
C PHE A 21 -7.76 -0.28 8.11
N VAL A 22 -7.59 -0.81 6.90
CA VAL A 22 -6.29 -1.29 6.40
C VAL A 22 -5.99 -0.71 5.02
N ALA A 23 -4.72 -0.75 4.64
CA ALA A 23 -4.33 -0.49 3.27
C ALA A 23 -4.88 -1.61 2.36
N LYS A 24 -5.62 -1.24 1.32
CA LYS A 24 -6.17 -2.18 0.33
C LYS A 24 -5.07 -3.06 -0.28
N SER A 25 -3.87 -2.51 -0.47
CA SER A 25 -2.72 -3.24 -0.99
C SER A 25 -2.29 -4.45 -0.17
N SER A 26 -2.49 -4.42 1.15
CA SER A 26 -2.20 -5.57 2.01
C SER A 26 -3.11 -6.77 1.72
N LEU A 27 -4.35 -6.52 1.27
CA LEU A 27 -5.36 -7.54 0.97
C LEU A 27 -5.06 -8.30 -0.34
N TYR A 28 -4.28 -7.73 -1.25
CA TYR A 28 -3.85 -8.38 -2.50
C TYR A 28 -2.67 -9.35 -2.31
N SER A 29 -2.07 -9.39 -1.12
CA SER A 29 -0.96 -10.32 -0.86
C SER A 29 -1.41 -11.78 -0.93
N PRO A 30 -0.51 -12.72 -1.31
CA PRO A 30 -0.84 -14.14 -1.43
C PRO A 30 -1.56 -14.75 -0.22
N LYS A 31 -1.15 -14.34 0.99
CA LYS A 31 -1.69 -14.81 2.27
C LYS A 31 -3.09 -14.28 2.56
N MET A 32 -3.46 -13.13 1.98
CA MET A 32 -4.74 -12.47 2.19
C MET A 32 -5.80 -12.84 1.14
N ARG A 33 -5.43 -13.65 0.13
CA ARG A 33 -6.36 -14.09 -0.95
C ARG A 33 -7.60 -14.84 -0.48
N ALA A 34 -7.58 -15.41 0.73
CA ALA A 34 -8.74 -16.04 1.35
C ALA A 34 -9.86 -15.01 1.65
N PHE A 35 -9.50 -13.75 1.93
CA PHE A 35 -10.44 -12.69 2.24
C PHE A 35 -10.98 -12.03 0.96
N LYS A 36 -12.29 -12.15 0.75
CA LYS A 36 -12.98 -11.68 -0.45
C LYS A 36 -13.68 -10.34 -0.23
N GLU A 37 -13.60 -9.45 -1.22
CA GLU A 37 -14.36 -8.20 -1.25
C GLU A 37 -15.86 -8.51 -1.24
N GLY A 38 -16.65 -7.73 -0.51
CA GLY A 38 -18.09 -7.92 -0.31
C GLY A 38 -18.47 -8.97 0.75
N LEU A 39 -17.53 -9.83 1.16
CA LEU A 39 -17.75 -10.82 2.22
C LEU A 39 -16.95 -10.50 3.49
N HIS A 40 -15.65 -10.27 3.34
CA HIS A 40 -14.74 -10.03 4.47
C HIS A 40 -14.32 -8.56 4.59
N TRP A 41 -14.40 -7.81 3.49
CA TRP A 41 -14.01 -6.41 3.45
C TRP A 41 -14.74 -5.68 2.33
N ILE A 42 -14.80 -4.35 2.44
CA ILE A 42 -15.37 -3.46 1.42
C ILE A 42 -14.44 -2.28 1.18
N THR A 43 -14.46 -1.73 -0.03
CA THR A 43 -13.76 -0.48 -0.32
C THR A 43 -14.57 0.71 0.22
N VAL A 44 -13.91 1.62 0.95
CA VAL A 44 -14.51 2.89 1.39
C VAL A 44 -14.68 3.80 0.18
N ASP A 45 -15.86 4.41 0.02
CA ASP A 45 -16.12 5.37 -1.05
C ASP A 45 -15.11 6.55 -0.97
N PRO A 46 -14.41 6.87 -2.07
CA PRO A 46 -13.50 8.02 -2.15
C PRO A 46 -14.11 9.37 -1.74
N ALA A 47 -15.43 9.54 -1.79
CA ALA A 47 -16.08 10.76 -1.30
C ALA A 47 -15.88 11.01 0.20
N TYR A 48 -15.54 9.98 0.98
CA TYR A 48 -15.38 10.07 2.44
C TYR A 48 -13.95 10.34 2.90
N TYR A 49 -12.97 10.44 2.00
CA TYR A 49 -11.58 10.71 2.39
C TYR A 49 -10.78 11.46 1.33
N SER A 50 -9.83 12.26 1.78
CA SER A 50 -8.86 12.88 0.87
C SER A 50 -7.92 11.81 0.30
N PRO A 51 -7.59 11.86 -1.01
CA PRO A 51 -6.68 10.90 -1.63
C PRO A 51 -5.38 10.74 -0.84
N ILE A 52 -4.96 9.49 -0.65
CA ILE A 52 -3.69 9.16 0.00
C ILE A 52 -2.60 9.14 -1.07
N GLU A 53 -2.04 10.31 -1.37
CA GLU A 53 -0.96 10.46 -2.35
C GLU A 53 0.38 9.99 -1.76
N GLN A 54 1.03 9.05 -2.43
CA GLN A 54 2.32 8.50 -2.02
C GLN A 54 3.42 9.00 -2.94
N GLY A 55 4.42 9.65 -2.35
CA GLY A 55 5.58 10.19 -3.06
C GLY A 55 6.88 9.54 -2.62
N MET A 56 7.87 9.58 -3.51
CA MET A 56 9.25 9.19 -3.23
C MET A 56 10.17 10.36 -3.53
N VAL A 57 11.15 10.59 -2.67
CA VAL A 57 12.19 11.61 -2.87
C VAL A 57 13.58 11.01 -2.71
N MET A 58 14.53 11.50 -3.49
CA MET A 58 15.93 11.16 -3.33
C MET A 58 16.58 12.07 -2.28
N LEU A 59 17.18 11.48 -1.25
CA LEU A 59 17.86 12.25 -0.21
C LEU A 59 19.13 12.90 -0.77
N LYS A 60 19.44 14.13 -0.34
CA LYS A 60 20.64 14.87 -0.79
C LYS A 60 21.94 14.09 -0.63
N ARG A 61 22.05 13.27 0.42
CA ARG A 61 23.23 12.41 0.69
C ARG A 61 23.45 11.31 -0.35
N ALA A 62 22.43 10.96 -1.14
CA ALA A 62 22.51 9.96 -2.19
C ALA A 62 22.92 10.56 -3.55
N LYS A 63 23.21 11.88 -3.61
CA LYS A 63 23.63 12.55 -4.84
C LYS A 63 24.89 11.87 -5.42
N GLY A 64 24.82 11.51 -6.69
CA GLY A 64 25.92 10.83 -7.38
C GLY A 64 26.06 9.34 -7.05
N ASN A 65 25.13 8.76 -6.28
CA ASN A 65 25.06 7.31 -6.10
C ASN A 65 24.27 6.70 -7.28
N PRO A 66 24.94 5.97 -8.20
CA PRO A 66 24.29 5.43 -9.38
C PRO A 66 23.19 4.42 -9.06
N ASP A 67 23.30 3.65 -7.97
CA ASP A 67 22.31 2.66 -7.56
C ASP A 67 21.03 3.34 -7.04
N ALA A 68 21.19 4.42 -6.26
CA ALA A 68 20.05 5.19 -5.77
C ALA A 68 19.27 5.85 -6.93
N GLU A 69 19.99 6.38 -7.93
CA GLU A 69 19.38 6.93 -9.13
C GLU A 69 18.72 5.86 -10.00
N ALA A 70 19.36 4.70 -10.15
CA ALA A 70 18.79 3.56 -10.89
C ALA A 70 17.51 3.05 -10.23
N PHE A 71 17.52 2.88 -8.90
CA PHE A 71 16.33 2.48 -8.14
C PHE A 71 15.21 3.52 -8.24
N TYR A 72 15.54 4.81 -8.10
CA TYR A 72 14.55 5.88 -8.25
C TYR A 72 13.89 5.82 -9.64
N ARG A 73 14.66 5.69 -10.72
CA ARG A 73 14.12 5.54 -12.08
C ARG A 73 13.28 4.26 -12.23
N PHE A 74 13.74 3.15 -11.65
CA PHE A 74 13.05 1.87 -11.72
C PHE A 74 11.66 1.93 -11.08
N ILE A 75 11.51 2.59 -9.93
CA ILE A 75 10.21 2.75 -9.26
C ILE A 75 9.15 3.43 -10.15
N PHE A 76 9.55 4.31 -11.05
CA PHE A 76 8.65 4.99 -11.99
C PHE A 76 8.47 4.27 -13.35
N SER A 77 9.11 3.11 -13.53
CA SER A 77 9.01 2.33 -14.77
C SER A 77 7.62 1.72 -14.98
N ASP A 78 7.30 1.38 -16.23
CA ASP A 78 6.03 0.72 -16.57
C ASP A 78 5.87 -0.65 -15.91
N GLU A 79 6.97 -1.35 -15.65
CA GLU A 79 6.97 -2.62 -14.92
C GLU A 79 6.48 -2.42 -13.49
N VAL A 80 7.05 -1.45 -12.77
CA VAL A 80 6.62 -1.15 -11.39
C VAL A 80 5.20 -0.61 -11.36
N LYS A 81 4.79 0.22 -12.34
CA LYS A 81 3.40 0.66 -12.47
C LYS A 81 2.42 -0.51 -12.59
N LYS A 82 2.77 -1.56 -13.34
CA LYS A 82 1.95 -2.79 -13.43
C LYS A 82 1.86 -3.49 -12.07
N ILE A 83 2.96 -3.61 -11.35
CA ILE A 83 3.00 -4.21 -10.00
C ILE A 83 2.10 -3.40 -9.05
N LEU A 84 2.26 -2.07 -9.00
CA LEU A 84 1.45 -1.20 -8.14
C LEU A 84 -0.05 -1.34 -8.43
N LYS A 85 -0.46 -1.35 -9.71
CA LYS A 85 -1.85 -1.59 -10.10
C LYS A 85 -2.36 -2.96 -9.63
N ALA A 86 -1.55 -4.02 -9.77
CA ALA A 86 -1.91 -5.37 -9.34
C ALA A 86 -2.14 -5.48 -7.82
N TYR A 87 -1.49 -4.61 -7.04
CA TYR A 87 -1.68 -4.47 -5.59
C TYR A 87 -2.67 -3.36 -5.22
N GLY A 88 -3.48 -2.86 -6.16
CA GLY A 88 -4.59 -1.94 -5.86
C GLY A 88 -4.20 -0.47 -5.68
N TYR A 89 -2.97 -0.08 -6.02
CA TYR A 89 -2.59 1.33 -6.09
C TYR A 89 -3.11 1.98 -7.38
N LYS A 90 -3.45 3.26 -7.29
CA LYS A 90 -3.63 4.12 -8.45
C LYS A 90 -2.27 4.72 -8.81
N VAL A 91 -1.91 4.67 -10.09
CA VAL A 91 -0.67 5.27 -10.60
C VAL A 91 -1.02 6.32 -11.65
N PRO A 92 -0.26 7.42 -11.74
CA PRO A 92 -0.41 8.41 -12.81
C PRO A 92 0.03 7.86 -14.18
#